data_AF-A0A355U4Y7-F1
#
_entry.id   AF-A0A355U4Y7-F1
#
_cell.length_a   1.000
_cell.length_b   1.000
_cell.length_c   1.000
_cell.angle_alpha   90.00
_cell.angle_beta   90.00
_cell.angle_gamma   90.00
#
_symmetry.space_group_name_H-M   'P 1'
#
loop_
_entity.id
_entity.type
_entity.pdbx_description
1 polymer ?
#
loop_
_entity_poly.entity_id
_entity_poly.type
_entity_poly.pdbx_seq_one_letter_code
_entity_poly.pdbx_strand_id
1 'polypeptide(L)'
;SGLYQTPQGGKVKIENVGTSKIDAMDSFLSSWKKPNETLEGKGENIFGNVSFSSSVNYFDYEAQRYFPESSINFDIYDSYLRVETINSEDVPYVTTYKRGTGDSLTIIGVDGHNEVVSQPTTKKYSDFALIGKEGFEFDQFAKINAEDNYYLYLGSDAQKLAYSVTQSAVFSRFKCLKIQASLVNGKIDYLHFYTGIMQDISTGDFFYYRIDTKVLETPRVIAENEKKTPSKDDEKIKEYLKQVKEGSFVATASLSGLASSERRILTKGENFFLDETHKYDGEKVGDLLTGKAYYFVDGKTYSFNYDYQYKAKRLAENDRSLEENINFSISSEILSLKENILTTTPDIINLGKSLGFISYQETIDPASLKMTIENEKLSALYYVYGGDGFTGNETIHFTYQETSLPETLKKNFDAAISSENKTWKNYVNASIYEELVLAFKEETADKVPFLEPQFEGNQAFDGSWNGEEGAASYVFIAASDINDDKGYIDSYKEYIKTLGYLTTDDKVFEKKEDNIRLTIGDTLEDFLKVSLITPIAK
;
A
#
# COMPACT_ATOMS: atom_id res chain seq x y z
N SER A 1 -44.08 2.73 -40.09
CA SER A 1 -43.54 3.44 -38.93
C SER A 1 -44.32 4.75 -38.75
N GLY A 2 -44.58 5.16 -37.52
CA GLY A 2 -45.34 6.39 -37.22
C GLY A 2 -44.58 7.23 -36.19
N LEU A 3 -44.63 8.56 -36.33
CA LEU A 3 -44.04 9.50 -35.40
C LEU A 3 -45.18 10.12 -34.59
N TYR A 4 -45.25 9.80 -33.30
CA TYR A 4 -46.36 10.16 -32.43
C TYR A 4 -45.93 11.21 -31.42
N GLN A 5 -46.75 12.24 -31.23
CA GLN A 5 -46.61 13.17 -30.12
C GLN A 5 -47.51 12.71 -28.98
N THR A 6 -46.92 12.53 -27.79
CA THR A 6 -47.73 12.29 -26.59
C THR A 6 -48.41 13.61 -26.17
N PRO A 7 -49.60 13.55 -25.55
CA PRO A 7 -50.32 14.75 -25.10
C PRO A 7 -49.57 15.65 -24.11
N GLN A 8 -48.49 15.13 -23.50
CA GLN A 8 -47.68 15.81 -22.49
C GLN A 8 -46.29 16.24 -23.00
N GLY A 9 -46.00 16.02 -24.30
CA GLY A 9 -44.71 16.32 -24.91
C GLY A 9 -43.78 15.11 -25.01
N GLY A 10 -43.14 14.97 -26.18
CA GLY A 10 -42.28 13.83 -26.56
C GLY A 10 -42.63 13.31 -27.95
N LYS A 11 -41.63 12.87 -28.72
CA LYS A 11 -41.83 12.23 -30.03
C LYS A 11 -41.45 10.76 -29.94
N VAL A 12 -42.42 9.87 -30.08
CA VAL A 12 -42.21 8.42 -30.11
C VAL A 12 -42.27 7.96 -31.56
N LYS A 13 -41.16 7.42 -32.08
CA LYS A 13 -41.14 6.79 -33.40
C LYS A 13 -41.31 5.28 -33.22
N ILE A 14 -42.43 4.74 -33.71
CA ILE A 14 -42.68 3.30 -33.69
C ILE A 14 -42.33 2.75 -35.06
N GLU A 15 -41.30 1.90 -35.15
CA GLU A 15 -40.84 1.37 -36.43
C GLU A 15 -41.51 0.06 -36.83
N ASN A 16 -42.23 -0.62 -35.93
CA ASN A 16 -42.91 -1.88 -36.20
C ASN A 16 -44.08 -2.12 -35.22
N VAL A 17 -45.31 -2.24 -35.72
CA VAL A 17 -46.52 -2.54 -34.91
C VAL A 17 -46.93 -4.02 -34.98
N GLY A 18 -46.11 -4.87 -35.62
CA GLY A 18 -46.42 -6.28 -35.82
C GLY A 18 -47.75 -6.48 -36.53
N THR A 19 -48.64 -7.28 -35.93
CA THR A 19 -50.01 -7.56 -36.43
C THR A 19 -51.07 -6.58 -35.90
N SER A 20 -50.69 -5.60 -35.08
CA SER A 20 -51.62 -4.63 -34.51
C SER A 20 -52.00 -3.56 -35.52
N LYS A 21 -53.27 -3.13 -35.52
CA LYS A 21 -53.73 -2.01 -36.37
C LYS A 21 -53.32 -0.67 -35.76
N ILE A 22 -52.80 0.23 -36.59
CA ILE A 22 -52.42 1.60 -36.19
C ILE A 22 -53.58 2.32 -35.46
N ASP A 23 -54.82 2.13 -35.91
CA ASP A 23 -56.01 2.76 -35.29
C ASP A 23 -56.24 2.35 -33.82
N ALA A 24 -55.87 1.13 -33.45
CA ALA A 24 -55.96 0.66 -32.06
C ALA A 24 -54.90 1.31 -31.17
N MET A 25 -53.71 1.57 -31.73
CA MET A 25 -52.65 2.32 -31.08
C MET A 25 -53.05 3.79 -30.91
N ASP A 26 -53.63 4.40 -31.95
CA ASP A 26 -54.11 5.79 -31.91
C ASP A 26 -55.23 5.96 -30.87
N SER A 27 -56.15 4.99 -30.81
CA SER A 27 -57.21 4.96 -29.79
C SER A 27 -56.64 4.81 -28.38
N PHE A 28 -55.62 3.98 -28.19
CA PHE A 28 -54.94 3.84 -26.91
C PHE A 28 -54.22 5.13 -26.51
N LEU A 29 -53.36 5.69 -27.38
CA LEU A 29 -52.58 6.90 -27.09
C LEU A 29 -53.46 8.13 -26.85
N SER A 30 -54.59 8.24 -27.55
CA SER A 30 -55.55 9.35 -27.37
C SER A 30 -56.42 9.22 -26.13
N SER A 31 -56.67 7.99 -25.65
CA SER A 31 -57.46 7.73 -24.44
C SER A 31 -56.61 7.59 -23.17
N TRP A 32 -55.33 7.27 -23.31
CA TRP A 32 -54.44 7.08 -22.18
C TRP A 32 -54.20 8.39 -21.43
N LYS A 33 -54.47 8.35 -20.13
CA LYS A 33 -54.18 9.45 -19.19
C LYS A 33 -53.21 8.93 -18.15
N LYS A 34 -52.04 9.57 -18.06
CA LYS A 34 -51.06 9.31 -17.02
C LYS A 34 -51.72 9.44 -15.63
N PRO A 35 -51.60 8.44 -14.74
CA PRO A 35 -51.98 8.59 -13.34
C PRO A 35 -51.27 9.77 -12.68
N ASN A 36 -51.97 10.49 -11.80
CA ASN A 36 -51.40 11.61 -11.02
C ASN A 36 -50.66 11.14 -9.76
N GLU A 37 -50.58 9.83 -9.52
CA GLU A 37 -49.94 9.28 -8.33
C GLU A 37 -48.42 9.36 -8.45
N THR A 38 -47.78 10.08 -7.52
CA THR A 38 -46.32 10.25 -7.44
C THR A 38 -45.74 9.73 -6.14
N LEU A 39 -44.42 9.86 -5.96
CA LEU A 39 -43.71 9.58 -4.70
C LEU A 39 -43.66 10.78 -3.75
N GLU A 40 -44.32 11.88 -4.07
CA GLU A 40 -44.31 13.06 -3.21
C GLU A 40 -44.83 12.72 -1.80
N GLY A 41 -44.02 13.05 -0.77
CA GLY A 41 -44.30 12.71 0.62
C GLY A 41 -44.10 11.24 1.03
N LYS A 42 -43.60 10.37 0.13
CA LYS A 42 -43.43 8.92 0.38
C LYS A 42 -41.96 8.46 0.47
N GLY A 43 -41.01 9.37 0.29
CA GLY A 43 -39.58 9.06 0.14
C GLY A 43 -38.67 9.57 1.26
N GLU A 44 -39.19 9.99 2.42
CA GLU A 44 -38.33 10.52 3.50
C GLU A 44 -37.31 9.50 4.01
N ASN A 45 -37.61 8.20 3.90
CA ASN A 45 -36.80 7.12 4.47
C ASN A 45 -35.48 6.85 3.74
N ILE A 46 -35.20 7.55 2.63
CA ILE A 46 -33.94 7.42 1.91
C ILE A 46 -32.93 8.54 2.21
N PHE A 47 -33.20 9.39 3.21
CA PHE A 47 -32.30 10.47 3.64
C PHE A 47 -31.96 10.40 5.13
N GLY A 48 -30.92 11.13 5.51
CA GLY A 48 -30.40 11.12 6.88
C GLY A 48 -29.61 9.85 7.14
N ASN A 49 -29.93 9.16 8.24
CA ASN A 49 -29.35 7.86 8.53
C ASN A 49 -30.07 6.81 7.71
N VAL A 50 -29.36 6.18 6.77
CA VAL A 50 -29.93 5.25 5.79
C VAL A 50 -28.88 4.23 5.36
N SER A 51 -29.35 3.02 5.05
CA SER A 51 -28.52 1.96 4.47
C SER A 51 -29.15 1.44 3.19
N PHE A 52 -28.36 1.40 2.14
CA PHE A 52 -28.71 0.83 0.86
C PHE A 52 -27.97 -0.49 0.65
N SER A 53 -28.67 -1.52 0.20
CA SER A 53 -28.08 -2.80 -0.17
C SER A 53 -28.41 -3.12 -1.62
N SER A 54 -27.39 -3.02 -2.47
CA SER A 54 -27.49 -3.12 -3.92
C SER A 54 -26.91 -4.43 -4.44
N SER A 55 -27.64 -5.10 -5.33
CA SER A 55 -27.13 -6.20 -6.15
C SER A 55 -26.89 -5.71 -7.57
N VAL A 56 -25.69 -5.93 -8.10
CA VAL A 56 -25.29 -5.56 -9.46
C VAL A 56 -25.35 -6.78 -10.36
N ASN A 57 -26.20 -6.71 -11.38
CA ASN A 57 -26.46 -7.82 -12.29
C ASN A 57 -26.22 -7.40 -13.74
N TYR A 58 -25.46 -8.22 -14.46
CA TYR A 58 -25.31 -8.18 -15.90
C TYR A 58 -26.40 -9.04 -16.54
N PHE A 59 -27.20 -8.49 -17.45
CA PHE A 59 -28.16 -9.26 -18.25
C PHE A 59 -27.60 -9.50 -19.64
N ASP A 60 -27.51 -10.77 -20.02
CA ASP A 60 -27.09 -11.19 -21.34
C ASP A 60 -28.30 -11.49 -22.22
N TYR A 61 -28.39 -10.83 -23.39
CA TYR A 61 -29.51 -11.07 -24.31
C TYR A 61 -29.44 -12.40 -25.03
N GLU A 62 -28.26 -12.96 -25.28
CA GLU A 62 -28.16 -14.27 -25.93
C GLU A 62 -28.57 -15.38 -24.96
N ALA A 63 -28.02 -15.34 -23.73
CA ALA A 63 -28.30 -16.32 -22.70
C ALA A 63 -29.66 -16.12 -22.00
N GLN A 64 -30.35 -15.00 -22.26
CA GLN A 64 -31.66 -14.64 -21.69
C GLN A 64 -31.69 -14.74 -20.15
N ARG A 65 -30.59 -14.38 -19.48
CA ARG A 65 -30.48 -14.49 -18.02
C ARG A 65 -29.57 -13.44 -17.41
N TYR A 66 -29.73 -13.23 -16.11
CA TYR A 66 -28.85 -12.41 -15.30
C TYR A 66 -27.67 -13.21 -14.77
N PHE A 67 -26.51 -12.56 -14.75
CA PHE A 67 -25.30 -12.99 -14.09
C PHE A 67 -24.98 -12.00 -12.97
N PRO A 68 -24.88 -12.46 -11.71
CA PRO A 68 -24.42 -11.61 -10.62
C PRO A 68 -22.97 -11.18 -10.87
N GLU A 69 -22.68 -9.89 -10.78
CA GLU A 69 -21.30 -9.39 -10.87
C GLU A 69 -20.75 -8.99 -9.51
N SER A 70 -21.55 -8.30 -8.70
CA SER A 70 -21.14 -7.81 -7.39
C SER A 70 -22.35 -7.40 -6.55
N SER A 71 -22.11 -7.11 -5.28
CA SER A 71 -23.06 -6.39 -4.42
C SER A 71 -22.38 -5.16 -3.83
N ILE A 72 -23.15 -4.11 -3.55
CA ILE A 72 -22.65 -2.88 -2.93
C ILE A 72 -23.57 -2.50 -1.79
N ASN A 73 -23.05 -2.34 -0.58
CA ASN A 73 -23.79 -1.70 0.50
C ASN A 73 -23.25 -0.28 0.70
N PHE A 74 -24.16 0.68 0.78
CA PHE A 74 -23.84 2.07 1.05
C PHE A 74 -24.59 2.55 2.28
N ASP A 75 -23.85 2.81 3.34
CA ASP A 75 -24.37 3.21 4.64
C ASP A 75 -24.02 4.67 4.91
N ILE A 76 -25.03 5.45 5.30
CA ILE A 76 -24.90 6.83 5.75
C ILE A 76 -25.41 6.87 7.18
N TYR A 77 -24.57 7.29 8.12
CA TYR A 77 -24.95 7.38 9.53
C TYR A 77 -24.22 8.54 10.18
N ASP A 78 -24.97 9.56 10.60
CA ASP A 78 -24.48 10.81 11.17
C ASP A 78 -23.37 11.46 10.31
N SER A 79 -22.13 11.46 10.80
CA SER A 79 -20.96 11.98 10.08
C SER A 79 -20.18 10.93 9.30
N TYR A 80 -20.70 9.72 9.15
CA TYR A 80 -20.00 8.61 8.53
C TYR A 80 -20.64 8.17 7.22
N LEU A 81 -19.77 7.77 6.29
CA LEU A 81 -20.13 7.09 5.05
C LEU A 81 -19.37 5.78 5.02
N ARG A 82 -20.04 4.65 4.77
CA ARG A 82 -19.37 3.37 4.56
C ARG A 82 -19.82 2.77 3.24
N VAL A 83 -18.83 2.43 2.42
CA VAL A 83 -19.04 1.71 1.16
C VAL A 83 -18.46 0.33 1.32
N GLU A 84 -19.28 -0.68 1.11
CA GLU A 84 -18.89 -2.09 1.06
C GLU A 84 -19.15 -2.60 -0.35
N THR A 85 -18.14 -3.08 -1.06
CA THR A 85 -18.31 -3.76 -2.35
C THR A 85 -17.96 -5.22 -2.18
N ILE A 86 -18.81 -6.12 -2.62
CA ILE A 86 -18.59 -7.57 -2.58
C ILE A 86 -18.43 -8.02 -4.02
N ASN A 87 -17.26 -8.54 -4.37
CA ASN A 87 -17.00 -9.01 -5.74
C ASN A 87 -17.70 -10.35 -6.03
N SER A 88 -17.57 -10.85 -7.27
CA SER A 88 -18.14 -12.12 -7.71
C SER A 88 -17.60 -13.37 -6.98
N GLU A 89 -16.50 -13.23 -6.23
CA GLU A 89 -15.89 -14.30 -5.41
C GLU A 89 -16.29 -14.19 -3.93
N ASP A 90 -17.31 -13.40 -3.62
CA ASP A 90 -17.81 -13.12 -2.27
C ASP A 90 -16.75 -12.48 -1.33
N VAL A 91 -15.78 -11.75 -1.90
CA VAL A 91 -14.78 -10.99 -1.13
C VAL A 91 -15.29 -9.56 -0.89
N PRO A 92 -15.51 -9.15 0.37
CA PRO A 92 -15.96 -7.80 0.72
C PRO A 92 -14.79 -6.82 0.80
N TYR A 93 -14.99 -5.61 0.27
CA TYR A 93 -14.09 -4.47 0.34
C TYR A 93 -14.84 -3.35 1.05
N VAL A 94 -14.42 -2.99 2.27
CA VAL A 94 -15.11 -1.97 3.07
C VAL A 94 -14.21 -0.76 3.26
N THR A 95 -14.77 0.42 3.02
CA THR A 95 -14.11 1.68 3.39
C THR A 95 -15.08 2.53 4.18
N THR A 96 -14.67 2.92 5.38
CA THR A 96 -15.43 3.83 6.24
C THR A 96 -14.76 5.20 6.24
N TYR A 97 -15.52 6.21 5.87
CA TYR A 97 -15.11 7.61 5.84
C TYR A 97 -15.78 8.35 7.00
N LYS A 98 -14.99 9.12 7.76
CA LYS A 98 -15.47 10.11 8.71
C LYS A 98 -15.46 11.48 8.05
N ARG A 99 -16.59 12.16 8.05
CA ARG A 99 -16.74 13.52 7.52
C ARG A 99 -16.11 14.52 8.47
N GLY A 100 -15.23 15.35 7.94
CA GLY A 100 -14.66 16.51 8.62
C GLY A 100 -15.43 17.80 8.32
N THR A 101 -14.73 18.93 8.37
CA THR A 101 -15.31 20.24 8.03
C THR A 101 -15.45 20.41 6.52
N GLY A 102 -16.61 20.89 6.06
CA GLY A 102 -16.86 21.13 4.65
C GLY A 102 -16.91 19.84 3.85
N ASP A 103 -15.92 19.66 2.98
CA ASP A 103 -15.84 18.61 1.96
C ASP A 103 -14.77 17.53 2.27
N SER A 104 -14.06 17.67 3.38
CA SER A 104 -12.98 16.75 3.77
C SER A 104 -13.51 15.42 4.29
N LEU A 105 -12.84 14.34 3.93
CA LEU A 105 -13.03 13.01 4.50
C LEU A 105 -11.71 12.45 5.01
N THR A 106 -11.81 11.56 5.99
CA THR A 106 -10.70 10.73 6.48
C THR A 106 -11.16 9.29 6.53
N ILE A 107 -10.34 8.35 6.07
CA ILE A 107 -10.63 6.92 6.25
C ILE A 107 -10.35 6.57 7.70
N ILE A 108 -11.27 5.87 8.34
CA ILE A 108 -11.10 5.39 9.71
C ILE A 108 -11.21 3.88 9.73
N GLY A 109 -10.36 3.24 10.54
CA GLY A 109 -10.30 1.79 10.66
C GLY A 109 -9.53 1.37 11.89
N VAL A 110 -9.27 0.07 11.96
CA VAL A 110 -8.30 -0.51 12.88
C VAL A 110 -7.10 -1.00 12.07
N ASP A 111 -5.88 -0.82 12.55
CA ASP A 111 -4.70 -1.30 11.83
C ASP A 111 -4.33 -2.75 12.14
N GLY A 112 -3.25 -3.20 11.50
CA GLY A 112 -2.65 -4.51 11.72
C GLY A 112 -2.23 -4.80 13.17
N HIS A 113 -2.04 -3.77 13.99
CA HIS A 113 -1.66 -3.86 15.40
C HIS A 113 -2.87 -3.78 16.35
N ASN A 114 -4.08 -3.75 15.80
CA ASN A 114 -5.32 -3.53 16.54
C ASN A 114 -5.44 -2.11 17.14
N GLU A 115 -4.78 -1.12 16.54
CA GLU A 115 -4.90 0.28 16.96
C GLU A 115 -5.94 1.01 16.09
N VAL A 116 -6.72 1.88 16.73
CA VAL A 116 -7.67 2.74 16.02
C VAL A 116 -6.87 3.81 15.31
N VAL A 117 -6.90 3.80 13.98
CA VAL A 117 -6.12 4.73 13.17
C VAL A 117 -6.99 5.42 12.13
N SER A 118 -6.43 6.52 11.61
CA SER A 118 -7.02 7.28 10.53
C SER A 118 -6.02 7.44 9.38
N GLN A 119 -6.50 7.38 8.15
CA GLN A 119 -5.69 7.53 6.95
C GLN A 119 -6.22 8.69 6.09
N PRO A 120 -5.34 9.55 5.55
CA PRO A 120 -5.76 10.58 4.60
C PRO A 120 -6.32 9.94 3.33
N THR A 121 -7.26 10.62 2.69
CA THR A 121 -7.81 10.20 1.39
C THR A 121 -7.94 11.39 0.46
N THR A 122 -7.84 11.12 -0.84
CA THR A 122 -8.14 12.08 -1.90
C THR A 122 -9.63 12.19 -2.17
N LYS A 123 -10.43 11.21 -1.73
CA LYS A 123 -11.88 11.20 -1.88
C LYS A 123 -12.50 12.31 -1.04
N LYS A 124 -13.38 13.09 -1.66
CA LYS A 124 -14.12 14.19 -1.02
C LYS A 124 -15.58 13.81 -0.77
N TYR A 125 -16.23 14.51 0.14
CA TYR A 125 -17.64 14.27 0.44
C TYR A 125 -18.53 14.50 -0.80
N SER A 126 -18.21 15.50 -1.61
CA SER A 126 -18.88 15.80 -2.88
C SER A 126 -18.80 14.66 -3.90
N ASP A 127 -17.76 13.80 -3.81
CA ASP A 127 -17.54 12.72 -4.76
C ASP A 127 -18.55 11.58 -4.60
N PHE A 128 -19.34 11.56 -3.52
CA PHE A 128 -20.46 10.63 -3.34
C PHE A 128 -21.73 11.11 -4.07
N ALA A 129 -21.72 12.35 -4.58
CA ALA A 129 -22.81 13.00 -5.29
C ALA A 129 -24.16 12.89 -4.59
N LEU A 130 -24.18 12.91 -3.25
CA LEU A 130 -25.39 12.77 -2.45
C LEU A 130 -26.42 13.83 -2.84
N ILE A 131 -27.65 13.39 -3.07
CA ILE A 131 -28.77 14.25 -3.44
C ILE A 131 -29.66 14.45 -2.22
N GLY A 132 -29.91 15.71 -1.88
CA GLY A 132 -30.88 16.06 -0.84
C GLY A 132 -32.31 15.87 -1.31
N LYS A 133 -33.26 15.88 -0.36
CA LYS A 133 -34.69 15.70 -0.59
C LYS A 133 -35.26 16.50 -1.76
N GLU A 134 -34.91 17.77 -1.86
CA GLU A 134 -35.39 18.66 -2.93
C GLU A 134 -34.85 18.28 -4.30
N GLY A 135 -33.65 17.71 -4.38
CA GLY A 135 -33.02 17.30 -5.63
C GLY A 135 -33.40 15.90 -6.10
N PHE A 136 -34.15 15.12 -5.31
CA PHE A 136 -34.53 13.75 -5.69
C PHE A 136 -35.73 13.71 -6.65
N GLU A 137 -36.42 14.83 -6.85
CA GLU A 137 -37.53 14.97 -7.83
C GLU A 137 -38.66 13.93 -7.62
N PHE A 138 -39.18 13.79 -6.40
CA PHE A 138 -40.21 12.80 -6.06
C PHE A 138 -41.51 12.94 -6.87
N ASP A 139 -41.83 14.14 -7.34
CA ASP A 139 -42.95 14.45 -8.23
C ASP A 139 -42.75 13.88 -9.65
N GLN A 140 -41.50 13.63 -10.05
CA GLN A 140 -41.16 13.03 -11.34
C GLN A 140 -41.17 11.50 -11.33
N PHE A 141 -41.34 10.87 -10.16
CA PHE A 141 -41.63 9.44 -10.07
C PHE A 141 -43.13 9.22 -10.16
N ALA A 142 -43.60 8.58 -11.23
CA ALA A 142 -45.03 8.39 -11.46
C ALA A 142 -45.35 6.94 -11.88
N LYS A 143 -46.55 6.48 -11.50
CA LYS A 143 -47.10 5.26 -12.08
C LYS A 143 -47.49 5.48 -13.54
N ILE A 144 -47.22 4.50 -14.40
CA ILE A 144 -47.64 4.55 -15.81
C ILE A 144 -49.06 3.98 -15.94
N ASN A 145 -49.38 2.94 -15.17
CA ASN A 145 -50.71 2.38 -15.00
C ASN A 145 -51.08 2.31 -13.51
N ALA A 146 -52.37 2.39 -13.19
CA ALA A 146 -52.84 2.35 -11.81
C ALA A 146 -52.41 1.06 -11.06
N GLU A 147 -52.36 -0.05 -11.79
CA GLU A 147 -52.00 -1.39 -11.30
C GLU A 147 -50.48 -1.64 -11.26
N ASP A 148 -49.65 -0.68 -11.69
CA ASP A 148 -48.19 -0.86 -11.64
C ASP A 148 -47.71 -0.93 -10.18
N ASN A 149 -46.86 -1.91 -9.88
CA ASN A 149 -46.23 -2.05 -8.57
C ASN A 149 -45.04 -1.11 -8.35
N TYR A 150 -44.70 -0.31 -9.35
CA TYR A 150 -43.55 0.58 -9.33
C TYR A 150 -43.89 1.97 -9.87
N TYR A 151 -43.16 2.96 -9.36
CA TYR A 151 -43.12 4.31 -9.89
C TYR A 151 -41.92 4.42 -10.83
N LEU A 152 -42.16 4.87 -12.05
CA LEU A 152 -41.13 5.12 -13.04
C LEU A 152 -40.63 6.55 -12.90
N TYR A 153 -39.31 6.74 -12.85
CA TYR A 153 -38.72 8.08 -12.89
C TYR A 153 -38.80 8.66 -14.31
N LEU A 154 -39.31 9.88 -14.41
CA LEU A 154 -39.52 10.60 -15.67
C LEU A 154 -38.72 11.92 -15.74
N GLY A 155 -37.91 12.20 -14.72
CA GLY A 155 -37.05 13.38 -14.67
C GLY A 155 -35.80 13.23 -15.54
N SER A 156 -34.96 14.28 -15.55
CA SER A 156 -33.80 14.36 -16.44
C SER A 156 -32.48 13.90 -15.82
N ASP A 157 -32.38 13.82 -14.49
CA ASP A 157 -31.11 13.54 -13.79
C ASP A 157 -31.00 12.10 -13.24
N ALA A 158 -31.36 11.11 -14.04
CA ALA A 158 -31.35 9.70 -13.62
C ALA A 158 -29.95 9.23 -13.21
N GLN A 159 -28.93 9.76 -13.88
CA GLN A 159 -27.53 9.42 -13.68
C GLN A 159 -27.05 9.74 -12.25
N LYS A 160 -27.30 10.98 -11.80
CA LYS A 160 -26.86 11.44 -10.49
C LYS A 160 -27.64 10.74 -9.37
N LEU A 161 -28.95 10.54 -9.55
CA LEU A 161 -29.78 9.76 -8.62
C LEU A 161 -29.23 8.35 -8.43
N ALA A 162 -28.95 7.65 -9.53
CA ALA A 162 -28.42 6.30 -9.49
C ALA A 162 -27.08 6.21 -8.76
N TYR A 163 -26.15 7.12 -9.04
CA TYR A 163 -24.86 7.11 -8.36
C TYR A 163 -24.99 7.47 -6.87
N SER A 164 -25.80 8.48 -6.52
CA SER A 164 -26.00 8.93 -5.13
C SER A 164 -26.50 7.83 -4.18
N VAL A 165 -27.27 6.87 -4.71
CA VAL A 165 -27.85 5.76 -3.94
C VAL A 165 -26.95 4.52 -3.97
N THR A 166 -26.38 4.18 -5.13
CA THR A 166 -25.72 2.88 -5.31
C THR A 166 -24.20 2.93 -5.11
N GLN A 167 -23.58 4.10 -5.29
CA GLN A 167 -22.13 4.27 -5.38
C GLN A 167 -21.44 3.33 -6.39
N SER A 168 -22.20 2.79 -7.36
CA SER A 168 -21.71 1.77 -8.28
C SER A 168 -20.85 2.36 -9.39
N ALA A 169 -19.69 1.74 -9.62
CA ALA A 169 -18.81 2.06 -10.74
C ALA A 169 -19.48 1.80 -12.11
N VAL A 170 -20.52 0.98 -12.19
CA VAL A 170 -21.31 0.78 -13.42
C VAL A 170 -21.78 2.13 -13.97
N PHE A 171 -22.25 3.02 -13.09
CA PHE A 171 -22.75 4.33 -13.49
C PHE A 171 -21.66 5.34 -13.83
N SER A 172 -20.40 5.07 -13.49
CA SER A 172 -19.29 5.85 -14.06
C SER A 172 -18.99 5.50 -15.52
N ARG A 173 -19.36 4.28 -15.95
CA ARG A 173 -19.07 3.72 -17.27
C ARG A 173 -20.26 3.82 -18.22
N PHE A 174 -21.47 3.67 -17.70
CA PHE A 174 -22.70 3.54 -18.48
C PHE A 174 -23.80 4.45 -17.95
N LYS A 175 -24.58 5.03 -18.87
CA LYS A 175 -25.68 5.92 -18.50
C LYS A 175 -26.81 5.15 -17.82
N CYS A 176 -27.29 5.63 -16.69
CA CYS A 176 -28.58 5.22 -16.15
C CYS A 176 -29.71 5.82 -17.02
N LEU A 177 -30.55 4.96 -17.59
CA LEU A 177 -31.66 5.38 -18.46
C LEU A 177 -33.03 5.18 -17.82
N LYS A 178 -33.13 4.37 -16.78
CA LYS A 178 -34.40 4.06 -16.14
C LYS A 178 -34.21 3.79 -14.65
N ILE A 179 -35.11 4.35 -13.85
CA ILE A 179 -35.23 4.10 -12.41
C ILE A 179 -36.66 3.68 -12.12
N GLN A 180 -36.82 2.60 -11.35
CA GLN A 180 -38.12 2.18 -10.81
C GLN A 180 -38.04 2.16 -9.28
N ALA A 181 -39.07 2.66 -8.62
CA ALA A 181 -39.17 2.64 -7.16
C ALA A 181 -40.41 1.85 -6.74
N SER A 182 -40.27 0.97 -5.76
CA SER A 182 -41.39 0.26 -5.14
C SER A 182 -41.63 0.76 -3.71
N LEU A 183 -42.87 0.64 -3.26
CA LEU A 183 -43.27 1.04 -1.91
C LEU A 183 -43.74 -0.15 -1.10
N VAL A 184 -43.39 -0.16 0.19
CA VAL A 184 -43.99 -1.01 1.21
C VAL A 184 -44.41 -0.09 2.36
N ASN A 185 -45.67 -0.18 2.80
CA ASN A 185 -46.21 0.64 3.88
C ASN A 185 -45.99 2.16 3.70
N GLY A 186 -46.07 2.64 2.46
CA GLY A 186 -45.91 4.07 2.12
C GLY A 186 -44.47 4.58 2.14
N LYS A 187 -43.48 3.70 2.28
CA LYS A 187 -42.04 4.01 2.24
C LYS A 187 -41.37 3.31 1.07
N ILE A 188 -40.30 3.89 0.54
CA ILE A 188 -39.50 3.26 -0.52
C ILE A 188 -38.79 2.03 0.05
N ASP A 189 -39.06 0.87 -0.52
CA ASP A 189 -38.43 -0.41 -0.13
C ASP A 189 -37.34 -0.81 -1.13
N TYR A 190 -37.61 -0.67 -2.43
CA TYR A 190 -36.62 -0.90 -3.49
C TYR A 190 -36.53 0.24 -4.51
N LEU A 191 -35.31 0.41 -5.02
CA LEU A 191 -34.97 1.19 -6.19
C LEU A 191 -34.25 0.29 -7.19
N HIS A 192 -34.75 0.20 -8.42
CA HIS A 192 -34.17 -0.57 -9.51
C HIS A 192 -33.63 0.39 -10.56
N PHE A 193 -32.34 0.28 -10.86
CA PHE A 193 -31.65 1.14 -11.82
C PHE A 193 -31.23 0.32 -13.03
N TYR A 194 -31.43 0.88 -14.22
CA TYR A 194 -31.12 0.20 -15.48
C TYR A 194 -30.25 1.09 -16.36
N THR A 195 -29.25 0.47 -16.94
CA THR A 195 -28.52 1.04 -18.08
C THR A 195 -29.31 0.86 -19.38
N GLY A 196 -28.84 1.49 -20.46
CA GLY A 196 -29.31 1.17 -21.80
C GLY A 196 -28.80 -0.19 -22.30
N ILE A 197 -29.46 -0.71 -23.34
CA ILE A 197 -28.96 -1.87 -24.07
C ILE A 197 -27.69 -1.45 -24.81
N MET A 198 -26.61 -2.19 -24.56
CA MET A 198 -25.30 -2.01 -25.15
C MET A 198 -24.96 -3.22 -26.01
N GLN A 199 -23.96 -3.08 -26.88
CA GLN A 199 -23.42 -4.16 -27.69
C GLN A 199 -21.93 -4.30 -27.40
N ASP A 200 -21.47 -5.49 -27.06
CA ASP A 200 -20.04 -5.80 -26.97
C ASP A 200 -19.44 -5.80 -28.38
N ILE A 201 -18.39 -5.01 -28.59
CA ILE A 201 -17.79 -4.85 -29.93
C ILE A 201 -17.02 -6.09 -30.38
N SER A 202 -16.56 -6.91 -29.44
CA SER A 202 -15.74 -8.09 -29.70
C SER A 202 -16.59 -9.32 -29.99
N THR A 203 -17.68 -9.51 -29.24
CA THR A 203 -18.58 -10.66 -29.42
C THR A 203 -19.79 -10.33 -30.31
N GLY A 204 -20.21 -9.07 -30.33
CA GLY A 204 -21.44 -8.62 -30.99
C GLY A 204 -22.69 -8.78 -30.11
N ASP A 205 -22.54 -9.28 -28.88
CA ASP A 205 -23.67 -9.59 -28.00
C ASP A 205 -24.26 -8.35 -27.36
N PHE A 206 -25.58 -8.38 -27.17
CA PHE A 206 -26.28 -7.30 -26.49
C PHE A 206 -26.39 -7.57 -25.00
N PHE A 207 -26.22 -6.53 -24.19
CA PHE A 207 -26.33 -6.64 -22.74
C PHE A 207 -26.81 -5.35 -22.08
N TYR A 208 -27.23 -5.42 -20.83
CA TYR A 208 -27.41 -4.25 -19.97
C TYR A 208 -27.17 -4.60 -18.50
N TYR A 209 -26.81 -3.60 -17.71
CA TYR A 209 -26.76 -3.68 -16.26
C TYR A 209 -28.06 -3.30 -15.61
N ARG A 210 -28.45 -4.08 -14.60
CA ARG A 210 -29.53 -3.81 -13.64
C ARG A 210 -28.94 -3.81 -12.23
N ILE A 211 -29.22 -2.75 -11.47
CA ILE A 211 -28.85 -2.66 -10.06
C ILE A 211 -30.10 -2.60 -9.21
N ASP A 212 -30.30 -3.62 -8.38
CA ASP A 212 -31.45 -3.76 -7.49
C ASP A 212 -31.05 -3.33 -6.08
N THR A 213 -31.59 -2.21 -5.60
CA THR A 213 -31.19 -1.59 -4.34
C THR A 213 -32.32 -1.62 -3.34
N LYS A 214 -32.13 -2.35 -2.24
CA LYS A 214 -33.02 -2.33 -1.08
C LYS A 214 -32.67 -1.17 -0.16
N VAL A 215 -33.68 -0.46 0.33
CA VAL A 215 -33.54 0.47 1.45
C VAL A 215 -33.81 -0.30 2.74
N LEU A 216 -32.82 -0.38 3.63
CA LEU A 216 -33.00 -1.12 4.88
C LEU A 216 -33.96 -0.37 5.81
N GLU A 217 -34.87 -1.10 6.45
CA GLU A 217 -35.83 -0.53 7.41
C GLU A 217 -35.13 0.11 8.62
N THR A 218 -34.05 -0.54 9.09
CA THR A 218 -33.18 -0.02 10.14
C THR A 218 -31.80 0.26 9.53
N PRO A 219 -31.33 1.52 9.53
CA PRO A 219 -29.99 1.86 9.10
C PRO A 219 -28.93 1.13 9.91
N ARG A 220 -27.86 0.69 9.27
CA ARG A 220 -26.69 0.14 9.96
C ARG A 220 -25.98 1.26 10.70
N VAL A 221 -25.81 1.08 12.01
CA VAL A 221 -25.09 2.04 12.84
C VAL A 221 -23.61 1.97 12.49
N ILE A 222 -23.02 3.13 12.17
CA ILE A 222 -21.56 3.28 12.05
C ILE A 222 -21.09 4.00 13.31
N ALA A 223 -20.50 3.25 14.24
CA ALA A 223 -19.83 3.82 15.41
C ALA A 223 -18.38 4.21 15.07
N GLU A 224 -17.72 4.96 15.95
CA GLU A 224 -16.27 5.04 15.91
C GLU A 224 -15.67 3.64 16.03
N ASN A 225 -14.61 3.38 15.27
CA ASN A 225 -13.98 2.08 15.30
C ASN A 225 -13.39 1.85 16.69
N GLU A 226 -13.68 0.69 17.25
CA GLU A 226 -13.11 0.21 18.49
C GLU A 226 -12.08 -0.88 18.18
N LYS A 227 -11.13 -1.07 19.10
CA LYS A 227 -10.21 -2.20 19.02
C LYS A 227 -10.99 -3.50 18.95
N LYS A 228 -10.49 -4.43 18.14
CA LYS A 228 -11.04 -5.78 18.02
C LYS A 228 -10.81 -6.53 19.32
N THR A 229 -11.80 -7.30 19.71
CA THR A 229 -11.66 -8.24 20.81
C THR A 229 -11.06 -9.54 20.29
N PRO A 230 -10.17 -10.19 21.06
CA PRO A 230 -9.66 -11.51 20.74
C PRO A 230 -10.77 -12.49 20.35
N SER A 231 -10.54 -13.28 19.30
CA SER A 231 -11.46 -14.36 18.93
C SER A 231 -11.37 -15.50 19.95
N LYS A 232 -12.31 -16.46 19.89
CA LYS A 232 -12.27 -17.67 20.72
C LYS A 232 -11.00 -18.52 20.49
N ASP A 233 -10.35 -18.34 19.34
CA ASP A 233 -9.18 -19.11 18.89
C ASP A 233 -7.86 -18.33 19.07
N ASP A 234 -7.88 -17.18 19.77
CA ASP A 234 -6.77 -16.23 19.86
C ASP A 234 -5.43 -16.84 20.27
N GLU A 235 -5.40 -17.68 21.31
CA GLU A 235 -4.16 -18.34 21.76
C GLU A 235 -3.56 -19.24 20.67
N LYS A 236 -4.41 -19.95 19.94
CA LYS A 236 -3.99 -20.79 18.81
C LYS A 236 -3.48 -19.96 17.64
N ILE A 237 -4.11 -18.81 17.38
CA ILE A 237 -3.66 -17.85 16.35
C ILE A 237 -2.28 -17.29 16.72
N LYS A 238 -2.07 -16.90 17.99
CA LYS A 238 -0.76 -16.43 18.48
C LYS A 238 0.34 -17.45 18.23
N GLU A 239 0.08 -18.73 18.47
CA GLU A 239 1.05 -19.80 18.18
C GLU A 239 1.42 -19.86 16.70
N TYR A 240 0.46 -19.73 15.79
CA TYR A 240 0.74 -19.70 14.34
C TYR A 240 1.55 -18.48 13.91
N LEU A 241 1.20 -17.30 14.40
CA LEU A 241 1.93 -16.07 14.08
C LEU A 241 3.35 -16.09 14.66
N LYS A 242 3.53 -16.63 15.87
CA LYS A 242 4.81 -16.79 16.53
C LYS A 242 5.79 -17.63 15.70
N GLN A 243 5.31 -18.66 15.00
CA GLN A 243 6.16 -19.50 14.16
C GLN A 243 6.80 -18.72 13.01
N VAL A 244 6.09 -17.75 12.41
CA VAL A 244 6.64 -16.87 11.37
C VAL A 244 7.58 -15.83 12.00
N LYS A 245 7.21 -15.26 13.14
CA LYS A 245 7.99 -14.22 13.81
C LYS A 245 9.33 -14.73 14.34
N GLU A 246 9.33 -15.87 15.02
CA GLU A 246 10.49 -16.38 15.77
C GLU A 246 11.16 -17.58 15.11
N GLY A 247 10.41 -18.38 14.33
CA GLY A 247 10.92 -19.63 13.76
C GLY A 247 11.92 -19.46 12.62
N SER A 248 12.43 -20.59 12.12
CA SER A 248 13.26 -20.65 10.90
C SER A 248 12.42 -21.17 9.73
N PHE A 249 12.55 -20.53 8.58
CA PHE A 249 11.79 -20.90 7.38
C PHE A 249 12.49 -20.48 6.10
N VAL A 250 12.11 -21.13 5.01
CA VAL A 250 12.24 -20.62 3.65
C VAL A 250 10.84 -20.37 3.11
N ALA A 251 10.59 -19.16 2.61
CA ALA A 251 9.33 -18.82 2.00
C ALA A 251 9.52 -18.37 0.54
N THR A 252 8.66 -18.85 -0.34
CA THR A 252 8.65 -18.46 -1.76
C THR A 252 7.47 -17.55 -2.02
N ALA A 253 7.72 -16.32 -2.44
CA ALA A 253 6.71 -15.33 -2.76
C ALA A 253 6.56 -15.17 -4.28
N SER A 254 5.31 -15.19 -4.74
CA SER A 254 4.93 -15.15 -6.16
C SER A 254 3.94 -14.02 -6.38
N LEU A 255 4.25 -13.14 -7.33
CA LEU A 255 3.40 -12.01 -7.70
C LEU A 255 2.61 -12.33 -8.97
N SER A 256 1.33 -11.99 -9.01
CA SER A 256 0.57 -11.97 -10.28
C SER A 256 0.77 -10.65 -11.02
N GLY A 257 0.72 -10.68 -12.35
CA GLY A 257 0.85 -9.49 -13.22
C GLY A 257 2.26 -9.26 -13.79
N LEU A 258 2.70 -7.99 -13.89
CA LEU A 258 3.91 -7.53 -14.59
C LEU A 258 5.25 -8.10 -14.06
N ALA A 259 5.24 -8.76 -12.90
CA ALA A 259 6.42 -9.32 -12.23
C ALA A 259 6.57 -10.86 -12.39
N SER A 260 5.87 -11.47 -13.37
CA SER A 260 5.86 -12.94 -13.55
C SER A 260 7.23 -13.56 -13.93
N SER A 261 8.21 -12.75 -14.31
CA SER A 261 9.58 -13.19 -14.62
C SER A 261 10.53 -13.18 -13.41
N GLU A 262 10.03 -12.84 -12.22
CA GLU A 262 10.82 -12.78 -10.98
C GLU A 262 10.13 -13.58 -9.87
N ARG A 263 10.93 -14.09 -8.93
CA ARG A 263 10.44 -14.79 -7.75
C ARG A 263 11.25 -14.37 -6.54
N ARG A 264 10.55 -14.03 -5.45
CA ARG A 264 11.20 -13.67 -4.19
C ARG A 264 11.33 -14.90 -3.29
N ILE A 265 12.51 -15.08 -2.71
CA ILE A 265 12.82 -16.11 -1.72
C ILE A 265 13.21 -15.42 -0.43
N LEU A 266 12.44 -15.70 0.61
CA LEU A 266 12.67 -15.18 1.96
C LEU A 266 13.27 -16.32 2.79
N THR A 267 14.47 -16.14 3.33
CA THR A 267 15.11 -17.15 4.19
C THR A 267 15.36 -16.57 5.56
N LYS A 268 14.66 -17.08 6.58
CA LYS A 268 14.89 -16.75 7.99
C LYS A 268 15.63 -17.89 8.67
N GLY A 269 16.76 -17.57 9.29
CA GLY A 269 17.47 -18.44 10.21
C GLY A 269 17.48 -17.90 11.64
N GLU A 270 18.35 -18.46 12.48
CA GLU A 270 18.50 -18.06 13.88
C GLU A 270 19.04 -16.62 14.01
N ASN A 271 20.02 -16.25 13.20
CA ASN A 271 20.71 -14.97 13.30
C ASN A 271 20.74 -14.18 11.98
N PHE A 272 19.88 -14.52 11.01
CA PHE A 272 19.83 -13.80 9.74
C PHE A 272 18.46 -13.88 9.07
N PHE A 273 18.20 -12.91 8.20
CA PHE A 273 17.05 -12.89 7.29
C PHE A 273 17.52 -12.43 5.92
N LEU A 274 17.23 -13.21 4.88
CA LEU A 274 17.50 -12.88 3.48
C LEU A 274 16.18 -12.64 2.75
N ASP A 275 16.14 -11.60 1.95
CA ASP A 275 15.07 -11.29 0.99
C ASP A 275 15.71 -11.18 -0.40
N GLU A 276 15.61 -12.27 -1.15
CA GLU A 276 16.29 -12.47 -2.42
C GLU A 276 15.31 -12.43 -3.58
N THR A 277 15.59 -11.62 -4.59
CA THR A 277 14.87 -11.63 -5.87
C THR A 277 15.65 -12.43 -6.88
N HIS A 278 15.02 -13.44 -7.47
CA HIS A 278 15.59 -14.32 -8.48
C HIS A 278 14.87 -14.19 -9.80
N LYS A 279 15.56 -14.49 -10.90
CA LYS A 279 14.90 -14.76 -12.18
C LYS A 279 13.97 -15.96 -12.07
N TYR A 280 12.84 -15.90 -12.75
CA TYR A 280 11.90 -17.00 -12.84
C TYR A 280 11.40 -17.16 -14.28
N ASP A 281 11.50 -18.38 -14.81
CA ASP A 281 11.10 -18.69 -16.20
C ASP A 281 9.71 -19.33 -16.30
N GLY A 282 8.99 -19.47 -15.18
CA GLY A 282 7.70 -20.15 -15.10
C GLY A 282 7.79 -21.55 -14.49
N GLU A 283 8.96 -22.19 -14.52
CA GLU A 283 9.17 -23.54 -13.99
C GLU A 283 10.25 -23.59 -12.89
N LYS A 284 11.32 -22.82 -13.03
CA LYS A 284 12.50 -22.88 -12.16
C LYS A 284 12.91 -21.51 -11.67
N VAL A 285 13.37 -21.49 -10.43
CA VAL A 285 14.09 -20.34 -9.87
C VAL A 285 15.50 -20.35 -10.45
N GLY A 286 15.85 -19.28 -11.13
CA GLY A 286 17.15 -19.06 -11.75
C GLY A 286 18.07 -18.19 -10.88
N ASP A 287 18.95 -17.47 -11.56
CA ASP A 287 19.99 -16.66 -10.91
C ASP A 287 19.41 -15.62 -9.95
N LEU A 288 20.13 -15.43 -8.84
CA LEU A 288 19.94 -14.27 -7.97
C LEU A 288 20.11 -12.98 -8.80
N LEU A 289 19.21 -12.03 -8.65
CA LEU A 289 19.32 -10.70 -9.21
C LEU A 289 19.86 -9.73 -8.16
N THR A 290 19.18 -9.69 -7.02
CA THR A 290 19.49 -8.81 -5.89
C THR A 290 19.08 -9.47 -4.59
N GLY A 291 19.84 -9.24 -3.52
CA GLY A 291 19.48 -9.66 -2.18
C GLY A 291 19.55 -8.51 -1.19
N LYS A 292 18.62 -8.51 -0.23
CA LYS A 292 18.67 -7.73 1.00
C LYS A 292 18.87 -8.68 2.16
N ALA A 293 19.67 -8.30 3.14
CA ALA A 293 19.87 -9.11 4.32
C ALA A 293 19.88 -8.31 5.61
N TYR A 294 19.41 -8.94 6.67
CA TYR A 294 19.72 -8.58 8.05
C TYR A 294 20.54 -9.70 8.66
N TYR A 295 21.64 -9.36 9.33
CA TYR A 295 22.55 -10.32 9.94
C TYR A 295 22.89 -9.88 11.36
N PHE A 296 22.60 -10.75 12.32
CA PHE A 296 22.85 -10.54 13.74
C PHE A 296 24.16 -11.23 14.15
N VAL A 297 25.11 -10.43 14.61
CA VAL A 297 26.43 -10.90 15.08
C VAL A 297 26.95 -9.93 16.13
N ASP A 298 27.63 -10.46 17.16
CA ASP A 298 28.22 -9.68 18.26
C ASP A 298 27.24 -8.74 18.97
N GLY A 299 25.99 -9.19 19.13
CA GLY A 299 24.94 -8.42 19.83
C GLY A 299 24.33 -7.29 19.01
N LYS A 300 24.65 -7.18 17.72
CA LYS A 300 24.18 -6.11 16.82
C LYS A 300 23.58 -6.69 15.54
N THR A 301 22.59 -6.00 14.99
CA THR A 301 22.00 -6.34 13.69
C THR A 301 22.58 -5.41 12.62
N TYR A 302 23.04 -5.96 11.51
CA TYR A 302 23.53 -5.19 10.37
C TYR A 302 22.65 -5.44 9.15
N SER A 303 22.45 -4.40 8.34
CA SER A 303 21.73 -4.51 7.07
C SER A 303 22.67 -4.48 5.87
N PHE A 304 22.36 -5.28 4.84
CA PHE A 304 23.16 -5.40 3.62
C PHE A 304 22.29 -5.41 2.38
N ASN A 305 22.86 -4.89 1.29
CA ASN A 305 22.48 -5.29 -0.06
C ASN A 305 23.60 -6.15 -0.66
N TYR A 306 23.25 -7.12 -1.50
CA TYR A 306 24.21 -7.91 -2.25
C TYR A 306 23.71 -8.28 -3.64
N ASP A 307 24.64 -8.56 -4.53
CA ASP A 307 24.37 -8.93 -5.92
C ASP A 307 24.51 -10.44 -6.15
N TYR A 308 24.34 -10.84 -7.41
CA TYR A 308 24.48 -12.23 -7.88
C TYR A 308 25.87 -12.85 -7.66
N GLN A 309 26.89 -12.05 -7.36
CA GLN A 309 28.23 -12.52 -6.99
C GLN A 309 28.42 -12.63 -5.47
N TYR A 310 27.34 -12.42 -4.71
CA TYR A 310 27.33 -12.29 -3.26
C TYR A 310 28.21 -11.15 -2.74
N LYS A 311 28.50 -10.13 -3.56
CA LYS A 311 29.26 -8.97 -3.11
C LYS A 311 28.38 -8.13 -2.18
N ALA A 312 28.68 -8.17 -0.89
CA ALA A 312 27.89 -7.48 0.12
C ALA A 312 28.33 -6.03 0.34
N LYS A 313 27.36 -5.13 0.41
CA LYS A 313 27.52 -3.74 0.87
C LYS A 313 26.72 -3.54 2.14
N ARG A 314 27.42 -3.24 3.25
CA ARG A 314 26.78 -2.80 4.50
C ARG A 314 26.03 -1.49 4.27
N LEU A 315 24.78 -1.43 4.69
CA LEU A 315 23.96 -0.22 4.64
C LEU A 315 24.00 0.51 5.98
N ALA A 316 23.70 -0.19 7.07
CA ALA A 316 23.67 0.36 8.41
C ALA A 316 23.90 -0.71 9.48
N GLU A 317 24.37 -0.27 10.65
CA GLU A 317 24.13 -0.94 11.92
C GLU A 317 22.72 -0.54 12.40
N ASN A 318 21.93 -1.51 12.86
CA ASN A 318 20.55 -1.32 13.29
C ASN A 318 20.45 -1.56 14.80
N ASP A 319 19.84 -0.62 15.51
CA ASP A 319 19.47 -0.80 16.93
C ASP A 319 18.31 -1.81 17.12
N ARG A 320 17.68 -2.23 16.01
CA ARG A 320 16.54 -3.14 15.99
C ARG A 320 16.96 -4.62 15.93
N SER A 321 16.19 -5.48 16.59
CA SER A 321 16.36 -6.94 16.50
C SER A 321 16.08 -7.46 15.09
N LEU A 322 16.42 -8.73 14.83
CA LEU A 322 16.11 -9.38 13.55
C LEU A 322 14.60 -9.40 13.29
N GLU A 323 13.81 -9.76 14.30
CA GLU A 323 12.34 -9.83 14.24
C GLU A 323 11.71 -8.45 14.00
N GLU A 324 12.26 -7.40 14.61
CA GLU A 324 11.82 -6.02 14.39
C GLU A 324 12.11 -5.52 12.98
N ASN A 325 13.17 -6.01 12.35
CA ASN A 325 13.50 -5.69 10.95
C ASN A 325 12.63 -6.48 9.96
N ILE A 326 12.25 -7.72 10.29
CA ILE A 326 11.27 -8.50 9.52
C ILE A 326 9.88 -7.88 9.63
N ASN A 327 9.55 -7.33 10.80
CA ASN A 327 8.32 -6.58 11.08
C ASN A 327 7.01 -7.34 10.79
N PHE A 328 7.02 -8.66 11.00
CA PHE A 328 5.80 -9.46 11.04
C PHE A 328 5.17 -9.36 12.43
N SER A 329 4.28 -8.38 12.58
CA SER A 329 3.78 -7.89 13.88
C SER A 329 2.25 -7.77 13.92
N ILE A 330 1.55 -8.44 13.01
CA ILE A 330 0.08 -8.50 12.98
C ILE A 330 -0.49 -9.03 14.31
N SER A 331 -1.54 -8.38 14.81
CA SER A 331 -2.26 -8.78 16.01
C SER A 331 -3.17 -9.98 15.73
N SER A 332 -3.21 -10.94 16.64
CA SER A 332 -4.15 -12.07 16.58
C SER A 332 -5.61 -11.62 16.76
N GLU A 333 -5.84 -10.47 17.41
CA GLU A 333 -7.17 -9.97 17.74
C GLU A 333 -7.98 -9.53 16.52
N ILE A 334 -7.29 -9.18 15.43
CA ILE A 334 -7.94 -8.78 14.18
C ILE A 334 -8.20 -9.97 13.24
N LEU A 335 -7.84 -11.17 13.66
CA LEU A 335 -7.94 -12.40 12.86
C LEU A 335 -9.02 -13.34 13.37
N SER A 336 -9.66 -14.02 12.43
CA SER A 336 -10.64 -15.08 12.71
C SER A 336 -10.22 -16.37 12.01
N LEU A 337 -10.33 -17.50 12.72
CA LEU A 337 -10.01 -18.82 12.20
C LEU A 337 -11.29 -19.53 11.74
N LYS A 338 -11.35 -19.92 10.46
CA LYS A 338 -12.39 -20.79 9.92
C LYS A 338 -11.79 -21.75 8.90
N GLU A 339 -12.07 -23.05 9.03
CA GLU A 339 -11.64 -24.08 8.05
C GLU A 339 -10.13 -24.02 7.76
N ASN A 340 -9.31 -23.83 8.80
CA ASN A 340 -7.85 -23.68 8.70
C ASN A 340 -7.37 -22.46 7.90
N ILE A 341 -8.21 -21.44 7.74
CA ILE A 341 -7.84 -20.17 7.11
C ILE A 341 -8.03 -19.06 8.15
N LEU A 342 -7.01 -18.23 8.33
CA LEU A 342 -7.11 -16.98 9.05
C LEU A 342 -7.47 -15.86 8.08
N THR A 343 -8.49 -15.08 8.43
CA THR A 343 -8.92 -13.90 7.68
C THR A 343 -9.08 -12.72 8.61
N THR A 344 -8.98 -11.51 8.05
CA THR A 344 -9.26 -10.24 8.74
C THR A 344 -10.75 -9.91 8.73
N THR A 345 -11.11 -8.83 9.42
CA THR A 345 -12.41 -8.18 9.27
C THR A 345 -12.34 -7.06 8.23
N PRO A 346 -13.44 -6.71 7.54
CA PRO A 346 -13.38 -5.76 6.43
C PRO A 346 -13.02 -4.30 6.80
N ASP A 347 -13.10 -3.92 8.08
CA ASP A 347 -12.80 -2.57 8.55
C ASP A 347 -11.35 -2.37 9.01
N ILE A 348 -10.50 -3.38 8.75
CA ILE A 348 -9.05 -3.25 8.92
C ILE A 348 -8.49 -2.36 7.80
N ILE A 349 -7.62 -1.42 8.16
CA ILE A 349 -6.89 -0.53 7.23
C ILE A 349 -5.38 -0.60 7.51
N ASN A 350 -4.53 -0.12 6.61
CA ASN A 350 -3.07 -0.04 6.83
C ASN A 350 -2.38 -1.37 7.23
N LEU A 351 -2.94 -2.51 6.85
CA LEU A 351 -2.47 -3.83 7.27
C LEU A 351 -1.03 -4.15 6.79
N GLY A 352 -0.58 -3.61 5.66
CA GLY A 352 0.72 -3.96 5.10
C GLY A 352 1.91 -3.65 6.03
N LYS A 353 1.79 -2.62 6.88
CA LYS A 353 2.83 -2.26 7.86
C LYS A 353 3.06 -3.32 8.93
N SER A 354 2.08 -4.18 9.21
CA SER A 354 2.22 -5.27 10.20
C SER A 354 2.60 -6.61 9.59
N LEU A 355 2.65 -6.71 8.26
CA LEU A 355 3.05 -7.91 7.54
C LEU A 355 4.52 -7.88 7.08
N GLY A 356 5.14 -6.71 7.06
CA GLY A 356 6.60 -6.52 7.15
C GLY A 356 7.43 -6.88 5.90
N PHE A 357 7.41 -8.14 5.47
CA PHE A 357 8.23 -8.66 4.35
C PHE A 357 7.48 -8.77 3.02
N ILE A 358 6.19 -8.43 3.01
CA ILE A 358 5.34 -8.50 1.83
C ILE A 358 5.65 -7.39 0.82
N SER A 359 5.30 -7.61 -0.44
CA SER A 359 5.36 -6.57 -1.49
C SER A 359 4.21 -5.56 -1.38
N TYR A 360 4.35 -4.36 -1.95
CA TYR A 360 3.24 -3.38 -2.09
C TYR A 360 2.48 -3.03 -0.79
N GLN A 361 3.18 -2.91 0.34
CA GLN A 361 2.60 -2.71 1.69
C GLN A 361 1.58 -1.58 1.81
N GLU A 362 1.71 -0.53 1.00
CA GLU A 362 0.85 0.65 1.06
C GLU A 362 -0.48 0.47 0.32
N THR A 363 -0.58 -0.52 -0.56
CA THR A 363 -1.71 -0.69 -1.48
C THR A 363 -2.35 -2.07 -1.34
N ILE A 364 -2.11 -2.75 -0.22
CA ILE A 364 -2.75 -4.04 0.05
C ILE A 364 -4.22 -3.79 0.35
N ASP A 365 -5.08 -4.69 -0.13
CA ASP A 365 -6.44 -4.79 0.37
C ASP A 365 -6.45 -5.64 1.64
N PRO A 366 -6.72 -5.05 2.82
CA PRO A 366 -6.68 -5.79 4.08
C PRO A 366 -7.70 -6.92 4.16
N ALA A 367 -8.85 -6.80 3.48
CA ALA A 367 -9.92 -7.79 3.51
C ALA A 367 -9.59 -9.04 2.69
N SER A 368 -8.71 -8.91 1.69
CA SER A 368 -8.23 -10.04 0.90
C SER A 368 -7.25 -10.96 1.64
N LEU A 369 -6.72 -10.55 2.80
CA LEU A 369 -5.73 -11.34 3.53
C LEU A 369 -6.29 -12.71 3.89
N LYS A 370 -5.61 -13.75 3.42
CA LYS A 370 -5.85 -15.15 3.79
C LYS A 370 -4.53 -15.77 4.23
N MET A 371 -4.50 -16.37 5.42
CA MET A 371 -3.37 -17.20 5.85
C MET A 371 -3.84 -18.64 6.03
N THR A 372 -3.26 -19.55 5.25
CA THR A 372 -3.61 -20.97 5.28
C THR A 372 -2.81 -21.69 6.34
N ILE A 373 -3.47 -22.55 7.11
CA ILE A 373 -2.87 -23.40 8.12
C ILE A 373 -2.87 -24.85 7.64
N GLU A 374 -1.70 -25.46 7.59
CA GLU A 374 -1.53 -26.90 7.33
C GLU A 374 -0.58 -27.50 8.36
N ASN A 375 -0.91 -28.67 8.88
CA ASN A 375 -0.11 -29.36 9.91
C ASN A 375 0.25 -28.46 11.09
N GLU A 376 -0.72 -27.64 11.55
CA GLU A 376 -0.56 -26.69 12.66
C GLU A 376 0.50 -25.60 12.44
N LYS A 377 0.80 -25.29 11.18
CA LYS A 377 1.69 -24.19 10.79
C LYS A 377 1.07 -23.31 9.72
N LEU A 378 1.46 -22.05 9.69
CA LEU A 378 1.08 -21.13 8.61
C LEU A 378 1.81 -21.54 7.34
N SER A 379 1.12 -22.22 6.42
CA SER A 379 1.70 -22.76 5.19
C SER A 379 1.70 -21.77 4.04
N ALA A 380 0.76 -20.83 4.03
CA ALA A 380 0.68 -19.79 3.01
C ALA A 380 0.09 -18.49 3.53
N LEU A 381 0.50 -17.38 2.93
CA LEU A 381 -0.09 -16.06 3.07
C LEU A 381 -0.46 -15.55 1.68
N TYR A 382 -1.69 -15.10 1.51
CA TYR A 382 -2.20 -14.53 0.27
C TYR A 382 -2.85 -13.18 0.53
N TYR A 383 -2.63 -12.23 -0.37
CA TYR A 383 -3.39 -10.98 -0.40
C TYR A 383 -3.39 -10.39 -1.81
N VAL A 384 -4.37 -9.52 -2.05
CA VAL A 384 -4.51 -8.68 -3.23
C VAL A 384 -3.95 -7.29 -2.92
N TYR A 385 -3.30 -6.68 -3.91
CA TYR A 385 -2.88 -5.29 -3.85
C TYR A 385 -3.31 -4.56 -5.13
N GLY A 386 -3.59 -3.27 -5.04
CA GLY A 386 -4.06 -2.51 -6.19
C GLY A 386 -4.46 -1.09 -5.88
N GLY A 387 -4.75 -0.35 -6.94
CA GLY A 387 -5.16 1.05 -6.93
C GLY A 387 -5.62 1.49 -8.31
N ASP A 388 -5.75 2.80 -8.52
CA ASP A 388 -6.23 3.38 -9.80
C ASP A 388 -5.40 2.87 -11.00
N GLY A 389 -5.93 1.87 -11.71
CA GLY A 389 -5.36 1.31 -12.94
C GLY A 389 -4.40 0.11 -12.79
N PHE A 390 -4.17 -0.42 -11.57
CA PHE A 390 -3.37 -1.64 -11.39
C PHE A 390 -3.95 -2.55 -10.30
N THR A 391 -3.84 -3.86 -10.51
CA THR A 391 -4.22 -4.87 -9.53
C THR A 391 -3.31 -6.09 -9.70
N GLY A 392 -3.00 -6.72 -8.59
CA GLY A 392 -2.20 -7.93 -8.53
C GLY A 392 -2.43 -8.64 -7.20
N ASN A 393 -1.78 -9.77 -7.02
CA ASN A 393 -1.77 -10.51 -5.76
C ASN A 393 -0.37 -11.03 -5.48
N GLU A 394 -0.08 -11.28 -4.21
CA GLU A 394 1.11 -12.01 -3.78
C GLU A 394 0.67 -13.24 -3.00
N THR A 395 1.25 -14.39 -3.33
CA THR A 395 1.16 -15.61 -2.53
C THR A 395 2.54 -15.97 -2.02
N ILE A 396 2.67 -16.10 -0.70
CA ILE A 396 3.89 -16.49 0.01
C ILE A 396 3.68 -17.88 0.60
N HIS A 397 4.46 -18.86 0.18
CA HIS A 397 4.42 -20.23 0.71
C HIS A 397 5.57 -20.49 1.67
N PHE A 398 5.29 -20.97 2.87
CA PHE A 398 6.28 -21.22 3.92
C PHE A 398 6.67 -22.69 3.98
N THR A 399 7.98 -22.94 4.03
CA THR A 399 8.58 -24.23 4.37
C THR A 399 9.40 -24.06 5.65
N TYR A 400 8.96 -24.69 6.72
CA TYR A 400 9.65 -24.63 8.01
C TYR A 400 10.77 -25.68 8.05
N GLN A 401 12.00 -25.20 8.06
CA GLN A 401 13.21 -26.02 8.09
C GLN A 401 14.34 -25.26 8.78
N GLU A 402 15.32 -25.98 9.31
CA GLU A 402 16.58 -25.36 9.73
C GLU A 402 17.29 -24.77 8.50
N THR A 403 17.81 -23.57 8.66
CA THR A 403 18.50 -22.82 7.61
C THR A 403 19.83 -22.33 8.16
N SER A 404 20.86 -22.33 7.32
CA SER A 404 22.16 -21.77 7.64
C SER A 404 22.51 -20.69 6.61
N LEU A 405 23.22 -19.67 7.08
CA LEU A 405 23.72 -18.63 6.19
C LEU A 405 24.82 -19.24 5.29
N PRO A 406 24.75 -19.12 3.95
CA PRO A 406 25.78 -19.67 3.08
C PRO A 406 27.17 -19.14 3.46
N GLU A 407 28.17 -20.02 3.57
CA GLU A 407 29.51 -19.66 4.09
C GLU A 407 30.16 -18.49 3.33
N THR A 408 30.02 -18.47 2.01
CA THR A 408 30.50 -17.37 1.16
C THR A 408 29.84 -16.04 1.52
N LEU A 409 28.52 -16.05 1.73
CA LEU A 409 27.75 -14.85 2.05
C LEU A 409 28.08 -14.39 3.48
N LYS A 410 28.19 -15.33 4.43
CA LYS A 410 28.66 -15.05 5.79
C LYS A 410 30.03 -14.37 5.77
N LYS A 411 31.01 -14.94 5.05
CA LYS A 411 32.36 -14.36 4.92
C LYS A 411 32.30 -12.95 4.34
N ASN A 412 31.43 -12.70 3.37
CA ASN A 412 31.28 -11.38 2.76
C ASN A 412 30.58 -10.38 3.69
N PHE A 413 29.60 -10.80 4.49
CA PHE A 413 29.01 -9.98 5.54
C PHE A 413 30.01 -9.66 6.65
N ASP A 414 30.70 -10.67 7.16
CA ASP A 414 31.77 -10.50 8.16
C ASP A 414 32.83 -9.52 7.64
N ALA A 415 33.29 -9.68 6.39
CA ALA A 415 34.27 -8.77 5.77
C ALA A 415 33.75 -7.35 5.58
N ALA A 416 32.45 -7.17 5.31
CA ALA A 416 31.82 -5.86 5.19
C ALA A 416 31.56 -5.20 6.55
N ILE A 417 31.37 -5.98 7.62
CA ILE A 417 31.33 -5.50 9.01
C ILE A 417 32.74 -5.14 9.46
N SER A 418 33.69 -6.05 9.20
CA SER A 418 35.10 -5.94 9.56
C SER A 418 35.88 -5.08 8.59
N SER A 419 35.25 -4.40 7.63
CA SER A 419 35.95 -3.49 6.72
C SER A 419 36.78 -2.55 7.60
N GLU A 420 38.08 -2.81 7.55
CA GLU A 420 39.03 -2.51 8.62
C GLU A 420 39.05 -1.02 8.91
N ASN A 421 39.60 -0.61 10.06
CA ASN A 421 39.98 0.79 10.27
C ASN A 421 40.96 1.17 9.15
N LYS A 422 40.43 1.69 8.04
CA LYS A 422 41.25 2.15 6.94
C LYS A 422 42.07 3.31 7.46
N THR A 423 43.34 3.32 7.13
CA THR A 423 44.23 4.44 7.41
C THR A 423 44.62 5.12 6.12
N TRP A 424 45.22 6.30 6.20
CA TRP A 424 45.68 7.01 5.00
C TRP A 424 46.72 6.20 4.19
N LYS A 425 47.31 5.15 4.76
CA LYS A 425 48.10 4.14 4.04
C LYS A 425 47.31 3.44 2.93
N ASN A 426 46.01 3.29 3.12
CA ASN A 426 45.11 2.62 2.19
C ASN A 426 44.57 3.55 1.10
N TYR A 427 44.90 4.85 1.13
CA TYR A 427 44.40 5.80 0.15
C TYR A 427 45.12 5.67 -1.19
N VAL A 428 44.40 5.97 -2.28
CA VAL A 428 44.91 5.84 -3.65
C VAL A 428 46.15 6.72 -3.92
N ASN A 429 46.26 7.87 -3.24
CA ASN A 429 47.42 8.75 -3.31
C ASN A 429 48.40 8.47 -2.17
N ALA A 430 49.49 7.76 -2.49
CA ALA A 430 50.51 7.37 -1.51
C ALA A 430 51.24 8.57 -0.87
N SER A 431 51.28 9.73 -1.53
CA SER A 431 52.00 10.92 -1.03
C SER A 431 51.49 11.39 0.34
N ILE A 432 50.18 11.30 0.59
CA ILE A 432 49.61 11.69 1.88
C ILE A 432 50.18 10.83 3.02
N TYR A 433 50.26 9.53 2.79
CA TYR A 433 50.84 8.61 3.77
C TYR A 433 52.34 8.88 3.96
N GLU A 434 53.08 9.17 2.88
CA GLU A 434 54.50 9.54 2.95
C GLU A 434 54.73 10.80 3.80
N GLU A 435 53.90 11.84 3.63
CA GLU A 435 53.93 13.06 4.43
C GLU A 435 53.64 12.77 5.92
N LEU A 436 52.69 11.88 6.22
CA LEU A 436 52.41 11.42 7.59
C LEU A 436 53.59 10.66 8.21
N VAL A 437 54.27 9.82 7.43
CA VAL A 437 55.46 9.09 7.88
C VAL A 437 56.62 10.07 8.15
N LEU A 438 56.82 11.06 7.28
CA LEU A 438 57.84 12.10 7.48
C LEU A 438 57.57 12.92 8.75
N ALA A 439 56.31 13.29 9.00
CA ALA A 439 55.93 14.09 10.14
C ALA A 439 55.97 13.32 11.48
N PHE A 440 55.56 12.04 11.50
CA PHE A 440 55.22 11.33 12.74
C PHE A 440 55.83 9.93 12.92
N LYS A 441 56.65 9.45 11.97
CA LYS A 441 57.14 8.06 11.85
C LYS A 441 56.03 7.06 11.49
N GLU A 442 56.45 5.92 10.94
CA GLU A 442 55.56 4.88 10.39
C GLU A 442 54.54 4.35 11.42
N GLU A 443 54.98 4.08 12.66
CA GLU A 443 54.10 3.57 13.72
C GLU A 443 52.88 4.47 13.99
N THR A 444 53.05 5.79 13.92
CA THR A 444 51.97 6.75 14.14
C THR A 444 51.17 6.97 12.86
N ALA A 445 51.84 7.05 11.70
CA ALA A 445 51.20 7.21 10.40
C ALA A 445 50.24 6.05 10.08
N ASP A 446 50.60 4.82 10.46
CA ASP A 446 49.79 3.60 10.31
C ASP A 446 48.44 3.64 11.04
N LYS A 447 48.22 4.61 11.95
CA LYS A 447 47.03 4.72 12.80
C LYS A 447 46.10 5.89 12.42
N VAL A 448 46.49 6.73 11.46
CA VAL A 448 45.68 7.90 11.08
C VAL A 448 44.51 7.45 10.21
N PRO A 449 43.25 7.62 10.66
CA PRO A 449 42.08 7.00 10.03
C PRO A 449 41.65 7.70 8.74
N PHE A 450 41.11 6.90 7.83
CA PHE A 450 40.66 7.30 6.50
C PHE A 450 39.25 6.76 6.21
N LEU A 451 38.41 7.59 5.61
CA LEU A 451 37.10 7.18 5.08
C LEU A 451 37.11 7.38 3.56
N GLU A 452 36.70 6.35 2.81
CA GLU A 452 36.70 6.41 1.35
C GLU A 452 35.79 7.53 0.81
N PRO A 453 36.30 8.56 0.12
CA PRO A 453 35.48 9.62 -0.44
C PRO A 453 34.70 9.15 -1.67
N GLN A 454 33.53 9.73 -1.91
CA GLN A 454 32.67 9.44 -3.08
C GLN A 454 32.78 10.56 -4.14
N PHE A 455 34.02 10.91 -4.52
CA PHE A 455 34.29 11.92 -5.54
C PHE A 455 34.07 11.38 -6.96
N GLU A 456 33.85 12.28 -7.94
CA GLU A 456 33.66 11.91 -9.35
C GLU A 456 34.93 12.21 -10.18
N GLY A 457 35.36 11.28 -11.02
CA GLY A 457 36.52 11.48 -11.91
C GLY A 457 37.89 11.34 -11.23
N ASN A 458 38.88 12.14 -11.65
CA ASN A 458 40.26 12.14 -11.12
C ASN A 458 40.43 13.02 -9.85
N GLN A 459 39.34 13.27 -9.13
CA GLN A 459 39.31 14.09 -7.92
C GLN A 459 39.92 13.31 -6.74
N ALA A 460 40.93 13.89 -6.09
CA ALA A 460 41.63 13.25 -4.97
C ALA A 460 42.02 14.27 -3.89
N PHE A 461 42.19 13.78 -2.67
CA PHE A 461 42.87 14.51 -1.61
C PHE A 461 44.36 14.61 -1.93
N ASP A 462 44.93 15.72 -1.48
CA ASP A 462 46.37 15.95 -1.42
C ASP A 462 46.79 16.23 0.03
N GLY A 463 48.05 15.98 0.34
CA GLY A 463 48.61 16.06 1.68
C GLY A 463 49.92 16.84 1.68
N SER A 464 50.13 17.67 2.69
CA SER A 464 51.40 18.38 2.87
C SER A 464 51.79 18.47 4.35
N TRP A 465 53.00 18.03 4.68
CA TRP A 465 53.61 18.32 5.97
C TRP A 465 54.13 19.76 6.00
N ASN A 466 53.95 20.43 7.13
CA ASN A 466 54.43 21.80 7.31
C ASN A 466 55.96 21.93 7.50
N GLY A 467 56.70 20.82 7.54
CA GLY A 467 58.15 20.80 7.67
C GLY A 467 58.69 21.16 9.07
N GLU A 468 57.81 21.34 10.06
CA GLU A 468 58.19 21.63 11.44
C GLU A 468 58.42 20.35 12.23
N GLU A 469 59.40 20.34 13.14
CA GLU A 469 59.62 19.24 14.09
C GLU A 469 58.93 19.51 15.44
N GLY A 470 58.63 18.44 16.19
CA GLY A 470 58.13 18.55 17.57
C GLY A 470 56.68 19.06 17.67
N ALA A 471 56.41 19.96 18.62
CA ALA A 471 55.04 20.41 18.96
C ALA A 471 54.34 21.19 17.84
N ALA A 472 55.10 21.71 16.87
CA ALA A 472 54.56 22.45 15.74
C ALA A 472 54.31 21.57 14.50
N SER A 473 54.73 20.29 14.51
CA SER A 473 54.57 19.38 13.36
C SER A 473 53.09 19.06 13.09
N TYR A 474 52.65 19.27 11.85
CA TYR A 474 51.33 18.82 11.40
C TYR A 474 51.29 18.50 9.90
N VAL A 475 50.42 17.57 9.52
CA VAL A 475 50.10 17.27 8.11
C VAL A 475 48.72 17.82 7.80
N PHE A 476 48.62 18.56 6.71
CA PHE A 476 47.38 19.12 6.19
C PHE A 476 46.90 18.30 5.00
N ILE A 477 45.63 17.92 5.01
CA ILE A 477 44.99 17.11 3.97
C ILE A 477 43.76 17.86 3.47
N ALA A 478 43.69 18.09 2.17
CA ALA A 478 42.64 18.89 1.54
C ALA A 478 42.35 18.42 0.11
N ALA A 479 41.17 18.75 -0.39
CA ALA A 479 40.81 18.59 -1.79
C ALA A 479 40.38 19.95 -2.35
N SER A 480 41.08 20.41 -3.39
CA SER A 480 40.79 21.67 -4.08
C SER A 480 39.71 21.49 -5.15
N ASP A 481 38.93 22.53 -5.41
CA ASP A 481 37.89 22.53 -6.46
C ASP A 481 36.78 21.47 -6.26
N ILE A 482 36.51 21.06 -5.01
CA ILE A 482 35.43 20.12 -4.65
C ILE A 482 34.58 20.73 -3.54
N ASN A 483 33.27 20.83 -3.78
CA ASN A 483 32.30 21.17 -2.73
C ASN A 483 31.89 19.93 -1.93
N ASP A 484 31.60 20.10 -0.65
CA ASP A 484 31.08 19.01 0.20
C ASP A 484 29.58 18.74 -0.02
N ASP A 485 29.13 18.70 -1.27
CA ASP A 485 27.71 18.57 -1.63
C ASP A 485 27.09 17.21 -1.20
N LYS A 486 27.95 16.24 -0.86
CA LYS A 486 27.56 14.88 -0.44
C LYS A 486 27.75 14.63 1.07
N GLY A 487 28.09 15.65 1.86
CA GLY A 487 28.20 15.55 3.34
C GLY A 487 29.30 14.60 3.82
N TYR A 488 30.44 14.58 3.13
CA TYR A 488 31.59 13.75 3.47
C TYR A 488 32.22 14.19 4.81
N ILE A 489 32.31 15.49 5.10
CA ILE A 489 32.93 15.99 6.34
C ILE A 489 32.18 15.49 7.57
N ASP A 490 30.86 15.58 7.54
CA ASP A 490 30.01 15.08 8.63
C ASP A 490 30.09 13.55 8.75
N SER A 491 30.11 12.85 7.61
CA SER A 491 30.31 11.39 7.58
C SER A 491 31.67 10.98 8.18
N TYR A 492 32.73 11.76 7.93
CA TYR A 492 34.06 11.52 8.48
C TYR A 492 34.09 11.77 10.00
N LYS A 493 33.46 12.84 10.49
CA LYS A 493 33.33 13.13 11.94
C LYS A 493 32.64 11.98 12.67
N GLU A 494 31.54 11.48 12.14
CA GLU A 494 30.83 10.34 12.74
C GLU A 494 31.67 9.06 12.67
N TYR A 495 32.35 8.80 11.56
CA TYR A 495 33.25 7.67 11.42
C TYR A 495 34.36 7.66 12.47
N ILE A 496 35.10 8.76 12.66
CA ILE A 496 36.22 8.76 13.62
C ILE A 496 35.76 8.66 15.09
N LYS A 497 34.54 9.10 15.42
CA LYS A 497 33.92 8.85 16.74
C LYS A 497 33.78 7.35 17.00
N THR A 498 33.41 6.55 15.99
CA THR A 498 33.33 5.08 16.11
C THR A 498 34.68 4.42 16.36
N LEU A 499 35.78 5.09 16.00
CA LEU A 499 37.15 4.61 16.20
C LEU A 499 37.73 5.00 17.57
N GLY A 500 36.92 5.61 18.44
CA GLY A 500 37.32 6.01 19.80
C GLY A 500 37.98 7.38 19.90
N TYR A 501 37.87 8.24 18.87
CA TYR A 501 38.28 9.64 18.98
C TYR A 501 37.24 10.43 19.79
N LEU A 502 37.72 11.20 20.78
CA LEU A 502 36.89 12.01 21.67
C LEU A 502 36.90 13.48 21.23
N THR A 503 35.76 14.15 21.33
CA THR A 503 35.62 15.58 21.00
C THR A 503 34.71 16.31 21.99
N THR A 504 34.86 17.64 22.11
CA THR A 504 33.97 18.52 22.89
C THR A 504 33.31 19.61 22.06
N ASP A 505 33.71 19.78 20.81
CA ASP A 505 33.32 20.90 19.95
C ASP A 505 33.05 20.50 18.49
N ASP A 506 33.10 19.20 18.17
CA ASP A 506 32.95 18.63 16.83
C ASP A 506 33.93 19.20 15.78
N LYS A 507 35.03 19.83 16.24
CA LYS A 507 36.12 20.36 15.40
C LYS A 507 37.44 19.69 15.72
N VAL A 508 37.72 19.44 16.99
CA VAL A 508 38.95 18.79 17.45
C VAL A 508 38.63 17.42 18.02
N PHE A 509 39.30 16.40 17.50
CA PHE A 509 39.10 15.00 17.83
C PHE A 509 40.43 14.39 18.29
N GLU A 510 40.46 13.82 19.49
CA GLU A 510 41.69 13.30 20.10
C GLU A 510 41.56 11.83 20.45
N LYS A 511 42.62 11.08 20.19
CA LYS A 511 42.77 9.70 20.64
C LYS A 511 44.09 9.56 21.40
N LYS A 512 43.99 9.67 22.73
CA LYS A 512 45.16 9.76 23.63
C LYS A 512 46.06 8.53 23.58
N GLU A 513 45.48 7.35 23.44
CA GLU A 513 46.21 6.08 23.33
C GLU A 513 47.09 6.01 22.08
N ASP A 514 46.68 6.67 21.00
CA ASP A 514 47.43 6.73 19.74
C ASP A 514 48.27 8.01 19.61
N ASN A 515 48.17 8.93 20.57
CA ASN A 515 48.82 10.25 20.56
C ASN A 515 48.44 11.13 19.34
N ILE A 516 47.26 10.93 18.74
CA ILE A 516 46.80 11.64 17.54
C ILE A 516 45.72 12.67 17.88
N ARG A 517 45.83 13.87 17.29
CA ARG A 517 44.81 14.91 17.25
C ARG A 517 44.46 15.23 15.80
N LEU A 518 43.17 15.12 15.47
CA LEU A 518 42.58 15.50 14.20
C LEU A 518 41.79 16.79 14.38
N THR A 519 42.09 17.82 13.59
CA THR A 519 41.27 19.03 13.49
C THR A 519 40.57 19.01 12.14
N ILE A 520 39.24 18.99 12.15
CA ILE A 520 38.41 18.87 10.96
C ILE A 520 37.81 20.24 10.65
N GLY A 521 38.06 20.76 9.45
CA GLY A 521 37.50 22.03 8.99
C GLY A 521 36.07 21.89 8.45
N ASP A 522 35.53 23.04 8.05
CA ASP A 522 34.14 23.17 7.60
C ASP A 522 34.01 23.05 6.05
N THR A 523 35.13 22.90 5.32
CA THR A 523 35.17 22.74 3.86
C THR A 523 36.22 21.70 3.44
N LEU A 524 36.11 21.16 2.22
CA LEU A 524 37.09 20.17 1.72
C LEU A 524 38.47 20.79 1.40
N GLU A 525 38.52 22.09 1.12
CA GLU A 525 39.77 22.85 0.96
C GLU A 525 40.54 23.00 2.28
N ASP A 526 39.86 22.87 3.43
CA ASP A 526 40.41 22.92 4.79
C ASP A 526 40.05 21.66 5.58
N PHE A 527 40.02 20.50 4.91
CA PHE A 527 39.37 19.31 5.45
C PHE A 527 39.98 18.80 6.75
N LEU A 528 41.26 18.43 6.76
CA LEU A 528 41.84 17.68 7.86
C LEU A 528 43.26 18.13 8.17
N LYS A 529 43.49 18.49 9.43
CA LYS A 529 44.81 18.71 9.99
C LYS A 529 45.13 17.64 11.03
N VAL A 530 46.17 16.86 10.76
CA VAL A 530 46.68 15.79 11.64
C VAL A 530 47.88 16.33 12.42
N SER A 531 47.86 16.14 13.74
CA SER A 531 48.93 16.57 14.66
C SER A 531 49.04 15.60 15.84
N LEU A 532 50.07 15.77 16.67
CA LEU A 532 50.26 14.95 17.87
C LEU A 532 49.75 15.67 19.11
N ILE A 533 49.22 14.91 20.07
CA ILE A 533 48.81 15.46 21.38
C ILE A 533 50.06 15.84 22.21
N THR A 534 51.07 14.98 22.17
CA THR A 534 52.38 15.17 22.79
C THR A 534 53.49 14.97 21.75
N PRO A 535 54.50 15.86 21.66
CA PRO A 535 55.59 15.72 20.70
C PRO A 535 56.38 14.42 20.92
N ILE A 536 56.79 13.76 19.83
CA ILE A 536 57.74 12.65 19.92
C ILE A 536 59.14 13.23 20.13
N ALA A 537 59.75 12.97 21.29
CA ALA A 537 61.17 13.27 21.51
C ALA A 537 62.05 12.35 20.65
N LYS A 538 63.18 12.87 20.15
CA LYS A 538 64.09 12.12 19.27
C LYS A 538 64.58 10.82 19.88
#